data_AF-A0AAV6ULQ3-F1
#
_entry.id   AF-A0AAV6ULQ3-F1
#
_cell.length_a   1.000
_cell.length_b   1.000
_cell.length_c   1.000
_cell.angle_alpha   90.00
_cell.angle_beta   90.00
_cell.angle_gamma   90.00
#
_symmetry.space_group_name_H-M   'P 1'
#
loop_
_entity.id
_entity.type
_entity.pdbx_description
1 polymer ?
#
loop_
_entity_poly.entity_id
_entity_poly.type
_entity_poly.pdbx_seq_one_letter_code
_entity_poly.pdbx_strand_id
1 'polypeptide(L)'
;MQTFCSSLRNIFSFRVTVIDTASFRLHYKVTFPILLFLSVLVGWRQIFEVAISCFSRYWEIPDVFVNNYCYTHSTFSYEESWSKSVGEEVPYPGMDKYSSDKTKVYHTYYQWVSLVLFVQSILFLLPRCFWKHVESGRLEELTKELSKPEVVKESFHGQNLIRSKNRGCFSDPNSNETVDTLLHTLWPKYSIL
;
A
#
# COMPACT_ATOMS: atom_id res chain seq x y z
N MET A 1 -17.51 11.82 4.46
CA MET A 1 -16.75 11.82 5.73
C MET A 1 -17.31 10.85 6.79
N GLN A 2 -18.63 10.74 6.97
CA GLN A 2 -19.25 9.84 7.98
C GLN A 2 -19.05 8.34 7.72
N THR A 3 -18.95 7.94 6.45
CA THR A 3 -18.72 6.54 6.02
C THR A 3 -17.33 6.02 6.43
N PHE A 4 -16.32 6.87 6.42
CA PHE A 4 -14.95 6.52 6.79
C PHE A 4 -14.82 6.19 8.28
N CYS A 5 -15.40 7.00 9.16
CA CYS A 5 -15.43 6.72 10.61
C CYS A 5 -16.19 5.43 10.96
N SER A 6 -17.31 5.16 10.28
CA SER A 6 -18.06 3.92 10.48
C SER A 6 -17.27 2.67 10.04
N SER A 7 -16.43 2.81 9.01
CA SER A 7 -15.53 1.74 8.55
C SER A 7 -14.40 1.47 9.57
N LEU A 8 -13.79 2.53 10.12
CA LEU A 8 -12.79 2.41 11.19
C LEU A 8 -13.36 1.74 12.45
N ARG A 9 -14.62 2.04 12.81
CA ARG A 9 -15.29 1.42 13.97
C ARG A 9 -15.44 -0.10 13.82
N ASN A 10 -15.56 -0.60 12.59
CA ASN A 10 -15.62 -2.04 12.29
C ASN A 10 -14.26 -2.73 12.36
N ILE A 11 -13.16 -2.02 12.07
CA ILE A 11 -11.78 -2.53 12.21
C ILE A 11 -11.42 -2.74 13.68
N PHE A 12 -11.89 -1.83 14.54
CA PHE A 12 -11.69 -1.91 15.99
C PHE A 12 -12.74 -2.73 16.73
N SER A 13 -13.75 -3.29 16.05
CA SER A 13 -14.69 -4.23 16.68
C SER A 13 -13.91 -5.44 17.19
N PHE A 14 -13.89 -5.58 18.50
CA PHE A 14 -13.24 -6.68 19.20
C PHE A 14 -14.11 -7.93 18.99
N ARG A 15 -13.56 -8.96 18.34
CA ARG A 15 -14.24 -10.25 18.22
C ARG A 15 -14.17 -10.96 19.57
N VAL A 16 -15.30 -11.55 19.97
CA VAL A 16 -15.48 -12.28 21.25
C VAL A 16 -14.59 -13.52 21.33
N THR A 17 -14.31 -14.16 20.18
CA THR A 17 -13.37 -15.28 20.07
C THR A 17 -12.00 -14.80 19.62
N VAL A 18 -11.01 -14.92 20.52
CA VAL A 18 -9.60 -14.59 20.25
C VAL A 18 -8.85 -15.89 19.98
N ILE A 19 -8.66 -16.19 18.69
CA ILE A 19 -7.88 -17.35 18.22
C ILE A 19 -6.40 -16.93 17.99
N ASP A 20 -6.17 -15.65 17.65
CA ASP A 20 -4.86 -15.16 17.20
C ASP A 20 -3.99 -14.57 18.33
N THR A 21 -2.66 -14.79 18.24
CA THR A 21 -1.64 -14.11 19.05
C THR A 21 -1.65 -12.59 18.85
N ALA A 22 -1.26 -11.83 19.87
CA ALA A 22 -1.17 -10.36 19.82
C ALA A 22 -0.32 -9.85 18.65
N SER A 23 0.79 -10.54 18.34
CA SER A 23 1.65 -10.22 17.19
C SER A 23 0.88 -10.27 15.87
N PHE A 24 0.18 -11.38 15.57
CA PHE A 24 -0.59 -11.49 14.34
C PHE A 24 -1.68 -10.41 14.24
N ARG A 25 -2.35 -10.11 15.36
CA ARG A 25 -3.36 -9.05 15.43
C ARG A 25 -2.83 -7.68 15.05
N LEU A 26 -1.63 -7.33 15.49
CA LEU A 26 -0.99 -6.06 15.16
C LEU A 26 -0.71 -5.97 13.65
N HIS A 27 -0.18 -7.03 13.05
CA HIS A 27 0.20 -7.03 11.63
C HIS A 27 -1.01 -6.85 10.69
N TYR A 28 -2.10 -7.60 10.88
CA TYR A 28 -3.24 -7.50 9.97
C TYR A 28 -4.20 -6.34 10.27
N LYS A 29 -4.20 -5.78 11.49
CA LYS A 29 -5.07 -4.64 11.84
C LYS A 29 -4.40 -3.28 11.68
N VAL A 30 -3.08 -3.21 11.91
CA VAL A 30 -2.36 -1.93 12.01
C VAL A 30 -1.32 -1.81 10.90
N THR A 31 -0.43 -2.79 10.77
CA THR A 31 0.68 -2.71 9.79
C THR A 31 0.17 -2.73 8.35
N PHE A 32 -0.78 -3.61 8.02
CA PHE A 32 -1.39 -3.69 6.70
C PHE A 32 -1.96 -2.34 6.18
N PRO A 33 -2.92 -1.69 6.87
CA PRO A 33 -3.48 -0.43 6.36
C PRO A 33 -2.46 0.71 6.32
N ILE A 34 -1.48 0.74 7.23
CA ILE A 34 -0.41 1.75 7.21
C ILE A 34 0.46 1.59 5.96
N LEU A 35 0.93 0.36 5.68
CA LEU A 35 1.76 0.10 4.50
C LEU A 35 1.00 0.33 3.20
N LEU A 36 -0.28 -0.04 3.15
CA LEU A 36 -1.13 0.21 2.00
C LEU A 36 -1.31 1.72 1.76
N PHE A 37 -1.57 2.50 2.82
CA PHE A 37 -1.68 3.95 2.73
C PHE A 37 -0.37 4.60 2.24
N LEU A 38 0.77 4.19 2.79
CA LEU A 38 2.08 4.66 2.37
C LEU A 38 2.38 4.28 0.92
N SER A 39 2.06 3.06 0.50
CA SER A 39 2.22 2.61 -0.88
C SER A 39 1.40 3.46 -1.85
N VAL A 40 0.15 3.78 -1.52
CA VAL A 40 -0.70 4.67 -2.34
C VAL A 40 -0.14 6.09 -2.36
N LEU A 41 0.31 6.63 -1.22
CA LEU A 41 0.86 7.98 -1.15
C LEU A 41 2.11 8.12 -2.03
N VAL A 42 3.03 7.15 -1.97
CA VAL A 42 4.25 7.14 -2.79
C VAL A 42 3.91 6.86 -4.26
N GLY A 43 3.02 5.90 -4.54
CA GLY A 43 2.57 5.59 -5.90
C GLY A 43 1.84 6.76 -6.57
N TRP A 44 1.08 7.54 -5.80
CA TRP A 44 0.39 8.73 -6.31
C TRP A 44 1.37 9.75 -6.88
N ARG A 45 2.50 9.98 -6.20
CA ARG A 45 3.56 10.86 -6.71
C ARG A 45 4.13 10.35 -8.03
N GLN A 46 4.26 9.04 -8.20
CA GLN A 46 4.81 8.45 -9.41
C GLN A 46 3.86 8.49 -10.61
N ILE A 47 2.55 8.49 -10.37
CA ILE A 47 1.52 8.48 -11.43
C ILE A 47 1.21 9.91 -11.91
N PHE A 48 1.11 10.87 -10.98
CA PHE A 48 0.62 12.22 -11.30
C PHE A 48 1.71 13.26 -11.51
N GLU A 49 2.93 12.99 -11.05
CA GLU A 49 4.05 13.93 -11.14
C GLU A 49 5.18 13.35 -12.00
N VAL A 50 5.90 14.23 -12.70
CA VAL A 50 7.10 13.83 -13.43
C VAL A 50 8.17 13.44 -12.41
N ALA A 51 8.53 12.16 -12.36
CA ALA A 51 9.42 11.61 -11.33
C ALA A 51 10.82 12.24 -11.30
N ILE A 52 11.30 12.75 -12.45
CA ILE A 52 12.56 13.48 -12.56
C ILE A 52 12.52 14.49 -13.71
N SER A 53 13.03 15.70 -13.47
CA SER A 53 13.19 16.73 -14.50
C SER A 53 14.65 16.77 -14.95
N CYS A 54 14.88 16.48 -16.23
CA CYS A 54 16.17 16.47 -16.87
C CYS A 54 16.27 17.59 -17.91
N PHE A 55 17.46 18.18 -18.01
CA PHE A 55 17.76 19.20 -19.02
C PHE A 55 18.69 18.62 -20.09
N SER A 56 18.27 18.74 -21.35
CA SER A 56 19.05 18.38 -22.54
C SER A 56 19.62 19.65 -23.18
N ARG A 57 20.86 19.57 -23.69
CA ARG A 57 21.46 20.67 -24.48
C ARG A 57 20.84 20.79 -25.89
N TYR A 58 20.22 19.73 -26.38
CA TYR A 58 19.57 19.67 -27.68
C TYR A 58 18.10 20.03 -27.52
N TRP A 59 17.67 21.12 -28.15
CA TRP A 59 16.29 21.64 -28.13
C TRP A 59 15.34 20.88 -29.06
N GLU A 60 15.85 19.92 -29.84
CA GLU A 60 15.06 19.15 -30.81
C GLU A 60 14.32 17.97 -30.17
N ILE A 61 14.68 17.61 -28.94
CA ILE A 61 14.13 16.44 -28.24
C ILE A 61 13.05 16.92 -27.26
N PRO A 62 11.82 16.35 -27.27
CA PRO A 62 10.78 16.73 -26.33
C PRO A 62 11.16 16.35 -24.89
N ASP A 63 10.93 17.27 -23.95
CA ASP A 63 11.29 17.12 -22.53
C ASP A 63 10.69 15.85 -21.89
N VAL A 64 9.47 15.48 -22.29
CA VAL A 64 8.80 14.26 -21.81
C VAL A 64 9.62 13.00 -22.10
N PHE A 65 10.24 12.93 -23.29
CA PHE A 65 11.07 11.79 -23.67
C PHE A 65 12.38 11.77 -22.87
N VAL A 66 13.04 12.93 -22.71
CA VAL A 66 14.27 13.06 -21.93
C VAL A 66 14.04 12.67 -20.47
N ASN A 67 12.93 13.12 -19.88
CA ASN A 67 12.55 12.81 -18.51
C ASN A 67 12.28 11.31 -18.32
N ASN A 68 11.56 10.67 -19.25
CA ASN A 68 11.33 9.22 -19.19
C ASN A 68 12.61 8.41 -19.38
N TYR A 69 13.49 8.85 -20.27
CA TYR A 69 14.81 8.25 -20.47
C TYR A 69 15.64 8.34 -19.19
N CYS A 70 15.74 9.52 -18.60
CA CYS A 70 16.41 9.74 -17.32
C CYS A 70 15.81 8.96 -16.16
N TYR A 71 14.49 8.74 -16.16
CA TYR A 71 13.83 7.97 -15.11
C TYR A 71 14.09 6.47 -15.23
N THR A 72 14.12 5.96 -16.47
CA THR A 72 14.31 4.52 -16.74
C THR A 72 15.78 4.13 -16.59
N HIS A 73 16.69 4.99 -17.04
CA HIS A 73 18.12 4.80 -16.84
C HIS A 73 18.54 5.21 -15.42
N SER A 74 19.45 4.45 -14.81
CA SER A 74 19.97 4.78 -13.48
C SER A 74 20.68 6.14 -13.50
N THR A 75 20.25 7.06 -12.65
CA THR A 75 21.00 8.29 -12.36
C THR A 75 22.20 7.96 -11.49
N PHE A 76 23.27 8.74 -11.65
CA PHE A 76 24.48 8.61 -10.84
C PHE A 76 24.80 9.94 -10.16
N SER A 77 25.29 9.85 -8.93
CA SER A 77 25.83 10.97 -8.18
C SER A 77 27.32 10.78 -7.95
N TYR A 78 28.07 11.86 -7.81
CA TYR A 78 29.49 11.83 -7.47
C TYR A 78 29.68 12.01 -5.96
N GLU A 79 30.44 11.12 -5.31
CA GLU A 79 30.65 11.17 -3.85
C GLU A 79 31.41 12.44 -3.43
N GLU A 80 32.41 12.82 -4.22
CA GLU A 80 33.21 14.03 -3.99
C GLU A 80 32.42 15.33 -4.14
N SER A 81 31.26 15.27 -4.79
CA SER A 81 30.42 16.44 -5.04
C SER A 81 29.53 16.80 -3.85
N TRP A 82 29.50 15.99 -2.79
CA TRP A 82 28.70 16.27 -1.59
C TRP A 82 29.39 17.25 -0.63
N SER A 83 30.72 17.36 -0.69
CA SER A 83 31.51 18.28 0.14
C SER A 83 31.79 19.64 -0.50
N LYS A 84 31.31 19.86 -1.74
CA LYS A 84 31.55 21.09 -2.51
C LYS A 84 30.52 22.17 -2.20
N SER A 85 30.91 23.44 -2.36
CA SER A 85 30.02 24.58 -2.15
C SER A 85 28.99 24.68 -3.28
N VAL A 86 27.71 24.66 -2.90
CA VAL A 86 26.58 24.83 -3.84
C VAL A 86 26.52 26.28 -4.31
N GLY A 87 26.46 26.48 -5.63
CA GLY A 87 26.34 27.80 -6.25
C GLY A 87 27.66 28.41 -6.74
N GLU A 88 28.80 27.86 -6.34
CA GLU A 88 30.12 28.26 -6.84
C GLU A 88 30.78 27.13 -7.64
N GLU A 89 31.00 25.97 -7.00
CA GLU A 89 31.64 24.83 -7.64
C GLU A 89 30.65 23.87 -8.30
N VAL A 90 29.46 23.70 -7.70
CA VAL A 90 28.44 22.75 -8.17
C VAL A 90 27.03 23.38 -8.20
N PRO A 91 26.20 23.07 -9.21
CA PRO A 91 24.82 23.56 -9.27
C PRO A 91 23.90 22.96 -8.20
N TYR A 92 24.16 21.71 -7.80
CA TYR A 92 23.37 20.96 -6.81
C TYR A 92 24.28 19.91 -6.15
N PRO A 93 24.10 19.59 -4.85
CA PRO A 93 24.90 18.56 -4.18
C PRO A 93 24.79 17.20 -4.89
N GLY A 94 25.92 16.51 -5.05
CA GLY A 94 25.99 15.22 -5.75
C GLY A 94 26.05 15.29 -7.28
N MET A 95 25.90 16.49 -7.89
CA MET A 95 26.05 16.70 -9.34
C MET A 95 27.32 17.46 -9.69
N ASP A 96 28.14 16.89 -10.57
CA ASP A 96 29.40 17.49 -11.03
C ASP A 96 29.63 17.20 -12.53
N LYS A 97 30.53 17.95 -13.16
CA LYS A 97 30.97 17.73 -14.54
C LYS A 97 31.53 16.33 -14.69
N TYR A 98 31.22 15.73 -15.84
CA TYR A 98 31.72 14.41 -16.21
C TYR A 98 33.25 14.36 -16.12
N SER A 99 33.75 13.47 -15.27
CA SER A 99 35.16 13.12 -15.16
C SER A 99 35.27 11.61 -14.98
N SER A 100 36.23 10.97 -15.64
CA SER A 100 36.42 9.51 -15.52
C SER A 100 37.00 9.09 -14.18
N ASP A 101 37.61 10.03 -13.45
CA ASP A 101 38.36 9.77 -12.21
C ASP A 101 37.47 9.78 -10.95
N LYS A 102 36.22 10.27 -11.06
CA LYS A 102 35.32 10.43 -9.92
C LYS A 102 34.51 9.16 -9.65
N THR A 103 34.35 8.81 -8.38
CA THR A 103 33.51 7.68 -7.95
C THR A 103 32.02 8.00 -8.19
N LYS A 104 31.30 7.04 -8.81
CA LYS A 104 29.89 7.16 -9.19
C LYS A 104 29.02 6.24 -8.34
N VAL A 105 28.00 6.81 -7.70
CA VAL A 105 26.98 6.08 -6.94
C VAL A 105 25.69 6.05 -7.76
N TYR A 106 25.20 4.86 -8.08
CA TYR A 106 23.99 4.66 -8.88
C TYR A 106 22.74 4.56 -8.01
N HIS A 107 21.66 5.23 -8.42
CA HIS A 107 20.39 5.27 -7.69
C HIS A 107 19.25 4.59 -8.47
N THR A 108 19.10 3.27 -8.32
CA THR A 108 18.04 2.49 -9.00
C THR A 108 16.86 2.14 -8.08
N TYR A 109 16.94 2.46 -6.79
CA TYR A 109 15.97 1.97 -5.80
C TYR A 109 14.58 2.62 -5.91
N TYR A 110 14.49 3.88 -6.35
CA TYR A 110 13.24 4.65 -6.39
C TYR A 110 12.12 4.00 -7.20
N GLN A 111 12.48 3.25 -8.25
CA GLN A 111 11.54 2.53 -9.11
C GLN A 111 10.81 1.41 -8.34
N TRP A 112 11.49 0.77 -7.40
CA TRP A 112 10.99 -0.45 -6.74
C TRP A 112 10.35 -0.20 -5.37
N VAL A 113 10.62 0.94 -4.73
CA VAL A 113 10.12 1.22 -3.37
C VAL A 113 8.60 1.05 -3.27
N SER A 114 7.84 1.64 -4.18
CA SER A 114 6.37 1.56 -4.16
C SER A 114 5.85 0.14 -4.38
N LEU A 115 6.49 -0.62 -5.28
CA LEU A 115 6.15 -2.01 -5.54
C LEU A 115 6.42 -2.88 -4.32
N VAL A 116 7.58 -2.70 -3.68
CA VAL A 116 7.96 -3.44 -2.48
C VAL A 116 6.99 -3.16 -1.35
N LEU A 117 6.61 -1.90 -1.11
CA LEU A 117 5.62 -1.54 -0.09
C LEU A 117 4.25 -2.18 -0.35
N PHE A 118 3.82 -2.21 -1.62
CA PHE A 118 2.57 -2.86 -2.01
C PHE A 118 2.61 -4.36 -1.77
N VAL A 119 3.63 -5.05 -2.25
CA VAL A 119 3.81 -6.50 -2.06
C VAL A 119 3.93 -6.83 -0.57
N GLN A 120 4.68 -6.03 0.19
CA GLN A 120 4.83 -6.19 1.63
C GLN A 120 3.49 -6.09 2.35
N SER A 121 2.59 -5.18 1.92
CA SER A 121 1.24 -5.10 2.47
C SER A 121 0.45 -6.41 2.25
N ILE A 122 0.53 -6.98 1.04
CA ILE A 122 -0.14 -8.25 0.70
C ILE A 122 0.44 -9.41 1.51
N LEU A 123 1.76 -9.47 1.66
CA LEU A 123 2.43 -10.52 2.43
C LEU A 123 1.96 -10.54 3.89
N PHE A 124 1.66 -9.38 4.49
CA PHE A 124 1.11 -9.32 5.85
C PHE A 124 -0.34 -9.78 5.97
N LEU A 125 -1.08 -9.86 4.85
CA LEU A 125 -2.43 -10.43 4.81
C LEU A 125 -2.42 -11.96 4.69
N LEU A 126 -1.38 -12.53 4.07
CA LEU A 126 -1.30 -13.98 3.80
C LEU A 126 -1.43 -14.87 5.05
N PRO A 127 -0.74 -14.62 6.19
CA PRO A 127 -0.84 -15.48 7.36
C PRO A 127 -2.28 -15.59 7.89
N ARG A 128 -3.03 -14.48 7.85
CA ARG A 128 -4.42 -14.45 8.29
C ARG A 128 -5.34 -15.19 7.34
N CYS A 129 -5.13 -15.03 6.04
CA CYS A 129 -5.90 -15.75 5.02
C CYS A 129 -5.64 -17.26 5.10
N PHE A 130 -4.38 -17.65 5.23
CA PHE A 130 -3.97 -19.03 5.41
C PHE A 130 -4.61 -19.63 6.68
N TRP A 131 -4.48 -18.96 7.82
CA TRP A 131 -5.05 -19.45 9.08
C TRP A 131 -6.57 -19.59 9.01
N LYS A 132 -7.29 -18.62 8.44
CA LYS A 132 -8.74 -18.72 8.27
C LYS A 132 -9.16 -19.86 7.33
N HIS A 133 -8.38 -20.12 6.29
CA HIS A 133 -8.64 -21.22 5.37
C HIS A 133 -8.46 -22.58 6.06
N VAL A 134 -7.40 -22.74 6.84
CA VAL A 134 -7.13 -23.96 7.61
C VAL A 134 -8.13 -24.15 8.75
N GLU A 135 -8.47 -23.09 9.48
CA GLU A 135 -9.34 -23.15 10.66
C GLU A 135 -10.80 -23.48 10.31
N SER A 136 -11.31 -23.02 9.15
CA SER A 136 -12.64 -23.35 8.62
C SER A 136 -13.82 -23.15 9.60
N GLY A 137 -13.66 -22.37 10.68
CA GLY A 137 -14.71 -22.07 11.65
C GLY A 137 -14.92 -23.11 12.75
N ARG A 138 -14.05 -24.11 12.88
CA ARG A 138 -14.19 -25.19 13.88
C ARG A 138 -14.15 -24.68 15.32
N LEU A 139 -13.26 -23.73 15.64
CA LEU A 139 -13.21 -23.09 16.96
C LEU A 139 -14.45 -22.22 17.26
N GLU A 140 -15.09 -21.65 16.24
CA GLU A 140 -16.31 -20.86 16.42
C GLU A 140 -17.49 -21.76 16.81
N GLU A 141 -17.55 -22.97 16.27
CA GLU A 141 -18.55 -23.98 16.61
C GLU A 141 -18.36 -24.50 18.03
N LEU A 142 -17.13 -24.88 18.41
CA LEU A 142 -16.81 -25.35 19.77
C LEU A 142 -17.09 -24.27 20.83
N THR A 143 -16.77 -23.01 20.56
CA THR A 143 -17.02 -21.92 21.52
C THR A 143 -18.52 -21.63 21.67
N LYS A 144 -19.32 -21.78 20.61
CA LYS A 144 -20.78 -21.61 20.68
C LYS A 144 -21.44 -22.66 21.57
N GLU A 145 -20.95 -23.90 21.55
CA GLU A 145 -21.47 -24.96 22.40
C GLU A 145 -21.13 -24.74 23.88
N LEU A 146 -19.93 -24.24 24.18
CA LEU A 146 -19.50 -23.91 25.55
C LEU A 146 -20.14 -22.62 26.11
N SER A 147 -20.50 -21.67 25.23
CA SER A 147 -21.10 -20.38 25.62
C SER A 147 -22.62 -20.44 25.82
N LYS A 148 -23.27 -21.60 25.67
CA LYS A 148 -24.68 -21.75 26.05
C LYS A 148 -24.75 -21.81 27.58
N PRO A 149 -25.16 -20.75 28.29
CA PRO A 149 -25.50 -20.95 29.69
C PRO A 149 -26.72 -21.87 29.72
N GLU A 150 -26.68 -22.90 30.56
CA GLU A 150 -27.82 -23.77 30.85
C GLU A 150 -28.86 -22.97 31.66
N VAL A 151 -29.46 -21.96 31.03
CA VAL A 151 -30.62 -21.25 31.56
C VAL A 151 -31.76 -21.46 30.59
N VAL A 152 -32.78 -22.10 31.18
CA VAL A 152 -34.16 -22.26 30.74
C VAL A 152 -34.57 -21.22 29.69
N LYS A 153 -35.15 -21.75 28.60
CA LYS A 153 -35.75 -21.02 27.48
C LYS A 153 -36.58 -19.84 27.99
N GLU A 154 -36.20 -18.61 27.62
CA GLU A 154 -37.15 -17.60 27.18
C GLU A 154 -36.55 -16.70 26.08
N SER A 155 -37.23 -16.74 24.93
CA SER A 155 -37.40 -15.72 23.89
C SER A 155 -36.33 -14.61 23.78
N PHE A 156 -35.37 -14.73 22.86
CA PHE A 156 -34.69 -13.54 22.33
C PHE A 156 -34.43 -13.63 20.82
N HIS A 157 -35.35 -13.02 20.07
CA HIS A 157 -35.43 -12.88 18.62
C HIS A 157 -34.32 -11.96 18.01
N GLY A 158 -33.15 -11.87 18.65
CA GLY A 158 -32.12 -10.86 18.33
C GLY A 158 -30.80 -11.39 17.75
N GLN A 159 -30.60 -12.71 17.60
CA GLN A 159 -29.27 -13.26 17.24
C GLN A 159 -29.04 -13.46 15.73
N ASN A 160 -30.03 -13.19 14.88
CA ASN A 160 -29.89 -13.39 13.43
C ASN A 160 -29.12 -12.27 12.71
N LEU A 161 -28.84 -11.14 13.36
CA LEU A 161 -28.12 -10.01 12.74
C LEU A 161 -26.59 -10.16 12.78
N ILE A 162 -26.02 -11.03 13.62
CA ILE A 162 -24.57 -11.26 13.68
C ILE A 162 -24.14 -12.40 12.71
N ARG A 163 -25.09 -13.21 12.24
CA ARG A 163 -24.86 -14.37 11.35
C ARG A 163 -24.40 -13.98 9.93
N SER A 164 -24.52 -12.71 9.53
CA SER A 164 -24.13 -12.23 8.19
C SER A 164 -22.64 -11.86 8.05
N LYS A 165 -21.86 -11.80 9.15
CA LYS A 165 -20.48 -11.29 9.11
C LYS A 165 -19.38 -12.36 9.07
N ASN A 166 -19.67 -13.49 8.44
CA ASN A 166 -18.65 -14.43 7.93
C ASN A 166 -18.67 -14.40 6.40
N ARG A 167 -18.51 -13.20 5.84
CA ARG A 167 -18.08 -13.03 4.45
C ARG A 167 -16.55 -13.09 4.40
N GLY A 168 -16.02 -13.81 3.42
CA GLY A 168 -14.61 -14.23 3.32
C GLY A 168 -13.59 -13.08 3.39
N CYS A 169 -12.30 -13.42 3.33
CA CYS A 169 -11.20 -12.43 3.42
C CYS A 169 -11.27 -11.28 2.38
N PHE A 170 -12.14 -11.37 1.38
CA PHE A 170 -12.32 -10.38 0.31
C PHE A 170 -13.80 -9.97 0.08
N SER A 171 -14.72 -10.27 0.99
CA SER A 171 -16.16 -10.06 0.72
C SER A 171 -16.77 -8.94 1.58
N ASP A 172 -16.32 -7.71 1.40
CA ASP A 172 -17.20 -6.55 1.55
C ASP A 172 -17.68 -6.17 0.14
N PRO A 173 -19.00 -6.22 -0.16
CA PRO A 173 -19.52 -5.95 -1.51
C PRO A 173 -19.44 -4.47 -1.92
N ASN A 174 -18.74 -3.63 -1.14
CA ASN A 174 -18.60 -2.19 -1.38
C ASN A 174 -17.14 -1.78 -1.68
N SER A 175 -16.16 -2.69 -1.56
CA SER A 175 -14.78 -2.44 -2.02
C SER A 175 -14.60 -2.66 -3.51
N ASN A 176 -15.45 -3.50 -4.10
CA ASN A 176 -15.35 -3.88 -5.51
C ASN A 176 -15.95 -2.76 -6.37
N GLU A 177 -17.06 -2.16 -5.92
CA GLU A 177 -17.56 -0.93 -6.54
C GLU A 177 -16.58 0.23 -6.37
N THR A 178 -15.88 0.39 -5.24
CA THR A 178 -14.93 1.51 -5.11
C THR A 178 -13.66 1.33 -5.94
N VAL A 179 -13.11 0.13 -6.11
CA VAL A 179 -11.93 -0.09 -6.97
C VAL A 179 -12.30 -0.03 -8.45
N ASP A 180 -13.45 -0.58 -8.86
CA ASP A 180 -13.94 -0.47 -10.25
C ASP A 180 -14.39 0.96 -10.58
N THR A 181 -15.02 1.67 -9.65
CA THR A 181 -15.37 3.09 -9.83
C THR A 181 -14.13 3.98 -9.79
N LEU A 182 -13.08 3.64 -9.02
CA LEU A 182 -11.80 4.37 -9.03
C LEU A 182 -10.97 4.06 -10.29
N LEU A 183 -10.99 2.84 -10.81
CA LEU A 183 -10.38 2.49 -12.11
C LEU A 183 -11.12 3.17 -13.27
N HIS A 184 -12.45 3.27 -13.23
CA HIS A 184 -13.24 3.98 -14.24
C HIS A 184 -13.24 5.51 -14.10
N THR A 185 -13.04 6.08 -12.90
CA THR A 185 -12.92 7.54 -12.70
C THR A 185 -11.49 8.07 -12.85
N LEU A 186 -10.47 7.21 -12.73
CA LEU A 186 -9.06 7.56 -13.00
C LEU A 186 -8.61 7.23 -14.44
N TRP A 187 -9.44 6.54 -15.24
CA TRP A 187 -9.15 6.28 -16.67
C TRP A 187 -9.89 7.15 -17.72
N PRO A 188 -10.59 8.28 -17.44
CA PRO A 188 -11.06 9.12 -18.53
C PRO A 188 -9.93 10.08 -18.92
N LYS A 189 -8.87 9.60 -19.59
CA LYS A 189 -8.11 10.40 -20.58
C LYS A 189 -6.94 9.74 -21.33
N TYR A 190 -6.81 8.42 -21.44
CA TYR A 190 -5.82 7.86 -22.39
C TYR A 190 -6.40 6.66 -23.14
N SER A 191 -7.26 6.97 -24.10
CA SER A 191 -7.61 6.08 -25.20
C SER A 191 -7.64 6.91 -26.49
N ILE A 192 -6.47 7.02 -27.12
CA ILE A 192 -6.26 6.95 -28.57
C ILE A 192 -7.28 7.75 -29.41
N LEU A 193 -7.06 9.07 -29.47
CA LEU A 193 -6.91 9.88 -30.67
C LEU A 193 -6.26 11.22 -30.28
#